data_AF-A0A510PH60-F1
#
_entry.id   AF-A0A510PH60-F1
#
_cell.length_a   1.000
_cell.length_b   1.000
_cell.length_c   1.000
_cell.angle_alpha   90.00
_cell.angle_beta   90.00
_cell.angle_gamma   90.00
#
_symmetry.space_group_name_H-M   'P 1'
#
loop_
_entity.id
_entity.type
_entity.pdbx_description
1 polymer ?
#
loop_
_entity_poly.entity_id
_entity_poly.type
_entity_poly.pdbx_seq_one_letter_code
_entity_poly.pdbx_strand_id
1 'polypeptide(L)'
;MGGDLSGGQQQIILEIEAAVRRIIETTGISVLLVEQHLHFVRQADKYYAMQKGGIVASGSTNELSQEVIQRFLAVETKNRFQWLL
;
A
#
# COMPACT_ATOMS: atom_id res chain seq x y z
N MET A 1 -9.42 -11.43 -28.11
CA MET A 1 -8.04 -11.09 -27.71
C MET A 1 -8.13 -10.25 -26.44
N GLY A 2 -8.16 -10.90 -25.29
CA GLY A 2 -8.03 -10.24 -23.98
C GLY A 2 -6.55 -10.27 -23.61
N GLY A 3 -5.92 -9.10 -23.54
CA GLY A 3 -4.53 -8.97 -23.10
C GLY A 3 -4.43 -9.39 -21.63
N ASP A 4 -3.62 -10.42 -21.41
CA ASP A 4 -3.26 -10.97 -20.12
C ASP A 4 -2.65 -9.88 -19.23
N LEU A 5 -3.20 -9.68 -18.03
CA LEU A 5 -2.63 -8.83 -16.97
C LEU A 5 -1.44 -9.55 -16.30
N SER A 6 -0.64 -10.27 -17.09
CA SER A 6 0.47 -11.09 -16.64
C SER A 6 1.75 -10.26 -16.45
N GLY A 7 2.24 -10.19 -15.21
CA GLY A 7 3.65 -9.96 -14.86
C GLY A 7 4.14 -8.51 -14.77
N GLY A 8 3.69 -7.60 -15.64
CA GLY A 8 4.28 -6.25 -15.72
C GLY A 8 4.02 -5.33 -14.52
N GLN A 9 2.87 -5.45 -13.86
CA GLN A 9 2.46 -4.51 -12.81
C GLN A 9 3.25 -4.65 -11.51
N GLN A 10 3.67 -5.87 -11.15
CA GLN A 10 4.44 -6.10 -9.91
C GLN A 10 5.85 -5.47 -9.99
N GLN A 11 6.47 -5.52 -11.18
CA GLN A 11 7.80 -4.98 -11.40
C GLN A 11 7.84 -3.45 -11.28
N ILE A 12 6.82 -2.76 -11.81
CA ILE A 12 6.74 -1.29 -11.79
C ILE A 12 6.67 -0.76 -10.35
N ILE A 13 5.95 -1.44 -9.46
CA ILE A 13 5.81 -1.03 -8.04
C ILE A 13 7.18 -1.07 -7.34
N LEU A 14 7.95 -2.13 -7.54
CA LEU A 14 9.28 -2.29 -6.96
C LEU A 14 10.26 -1.23 -7.48
N GLU A 15 10.15 -0.84 -8.75
CA GLU A 15 10.99 0.20 -9.34
C GLU A 15 10.65 1.60 -8.77
N ILE A 16 9.38 1.90 -8.58
CA ILE A 16 8.94 3.15 -7.93
C ILE A 16 9.43 3.19 -6.48
N GLU A 17 9.33 2.08 -5.75
CA GLU A 17 9.84 1.96 -4.38
C GLU A 17 11.34 2.29 -4.32
N ALA A 18 12.15 1.67 -5.18
CA ALA A 18 13.59 1.90 -5.23
C ALA A 18 13.94 3.36 -5.59
N ALA A 19 13.21 3.95 -6.54
CA ALA A 19 13.41 5.34 -6.93
C ALA A 19 13.09 6.32 -5.78
N VAL A 20 11.97 6.11 -5.09
CA VAL A 20 11.55 6.95 -3.94
C VAL A 20 12.58 6.87 -2.82
N ARG A 21 13.04 5.66 -2.46
CA ARG A 21 14.09 5.48 -1.44
C ARG A 21 15.37 6.24 -1.80
N ARG A 22 15.82 6.12 -3.04
CA ARG A 22 17.01 6.82 -3.52
C ARG A 22 16.87 8.34 -3.44
N ILE A 23 15.70 8.89 -3.75
CA ILE A 23 15.45 10.33 -3.63
C ILE A 23 15.55 10.77 -2.17
N ILE A 24 14.92 10.04 -1.24
CA ILE A 24 14.97 10.34 0.19
C ILE A 24 16.43 10.34 0.68
N GLU A 25 17.19 9.30 0.35
CA GLU A 25 18.59 9.14 0.78
C GLU A 25 19.52 10.21 0.19
N THR A 26 19.31 10.62 -1.05
CA THR A 26 20.19 11.59 -1.74
C THR A 26 19.85 13.04 -1.47
N THR A 27 18.58 13.35 -1.17
CA THR A 27 18.10 14.74 -1.02
C THR A 27 17.71 15.10 0.41
N GLY A 28 17.50 14.13 1.29
CA GLY A 28 17.04 14.33 2.66
C GLY A 28 15.59 14.79 2.79
N ILE A 29 14.78 14.68 1.73
CA ILE A 29 13.37 15.06 1.78
C ILE A 29 12.53 14.00 2.50
N SER A 30 11.42 14.44 3.10
CA SER A 30 10.37 13.54 3.58
C SER A 30 9.33 13.32 2.49
N VAL A 31 8.90 12.07 2.32
CA VAL A 31 7.87 11.68 1.35
C VAL A 31 6.62 11.24 2.09
N LEU A 32 5.47 11.80 1.72
CA LEU A 32 4.15 11.32 2.15
C LEU A 32 3.54 10.53 1.00
N LEU A 33 3.42 9.22 1.18
CA LEU A 33 2.72 8.37 0.22
C LEU A 33 1.29 8.11 0.68
N VAL A 34 0.34 8.22 -0.24
CA VAL A 34 -1.06 7.84 -0.05
C VAL A 34 -1.31 6.59 -0.89
N GLU A 35 -1.50 5.45 -0.22
CA GLU A 35 -1.59 4.14 -0.88
C GLU A 35 -2.78 3.33 -0.34
N GLN A 36 -3.42 2.56 -1.21
CA GLN A 36 -4.55 1.67 -0.85
C GLN A 36 -4.08 0.23 -0.62
N HIS A 37 -2.90 -0.15 -1.12
CA HIS A 37 -2.32 -1.47 -0.93
C HIS A 37 -1.26 -1.52 0.17
N LEU A 38 -1.29 -2.59 0.98
CA LEU A 38 -0.42 -2.77 2.14
C LEU A 38 1.08 -2.92 1.83
N HIS A 39 1.44 -3.25 0.59
CA HIS A 39 2.81 -3.59 0.21
C HIS A 39 3.80 -2.46 0.50
N PHE A 40 3.44 -1.21 0.15
CA PHE A 40 4.30 -0.04 0.37
C PHE A 40 4.24 0.45 1.82
N VAL A 41 3.08 0.31 2.48
CA VAL A 41 2.90 0.78 3.86
C VAL A 41 3.91 0.12 4.82
N ARG A 42 4.20 -1.17 4.62
CA ARG A 42 5.20 -1.89 5.45
C ARG A 42 6.64 -1.38 5.31
N GLN A 43 6.91 -0.62 4.27
CA GLN A 43 8.24 -0.15 3.92
C GLN A 43 8.53 1.29 4.35
N ALA A 44 7.49 2.04 4.72
CA ALA A 44 7.62 3.39 5.28
C ALA A 44 8.12 3.36 6.73
N ASP A 45 8.49 4.51 7.30
CA ASP A 45 8.89 4.60 8.71
C ASP A 45 7.68 4.70 9.67
N LYS A 46 6.61 5.35 9.20
CA LYS A 46 5.38 5.62 9.94
C LYS A 46 4.16 5.41 9.05
N TYR A 47 3.04 5.04 9.66
CA TYR A 47 1.75 4.94 8.98
C TYR A 47 0.70 5.83 9.65
N TYR A 48 -0.28 6.24 8.84
CA TYR A 48 -1.50 6.91 9.30
C TYR A 48 -2.67 6.29 8.55
N ALA A 49 -3.58 5.64 9.28
CA ALA A 49 -4.84 5.14 8.74
C ALA A 49 -5.91 6.22 8.90
N MET A 50 -6.64 6.51 7.82
CA MET A 50 -7.67 7.54 7.80
C MET A 50 -9.01 6.96 7.41
N GLN A 51 -10.07 7.34 8.12
CA GLN A 51 -11.46 6.96 7.82
C GLN A 51 -12.37 8.17 8.04
N LYS A 52 -13.27 8.45 7.07
CA LYS A 52 -14.23 9.57 7.13
C LYS A 52 -13.57 10.92 7.46
N GLY A 53 -12.36 11.15 6.95
CA GLY A 53 -11.61 12.40 7.15
C GLY A 53 -10.89 12.53 8.50
N GLY A 54 -10.90 11.49 9.35
CA GLY A 54 -10.15 11.46 10.61
C GLY A 54 -9.09 10.36 10.64
N ILE A 55 -7.97 10.62 11.33
CA ILE A 55 -6.95 9.58 11.60
C ILE A 55 -7.50 8.63 12.66
N VAL A 56 -7.60 7.35 12.30
CA VAL A 56 -8.15 6.29 13.17
C VAL A 56 -7.08 5.38 13.77
N ALA A 57 -5.88 5.36 13.18
CA ALA A 57 -4.69 4.73 13.74
C ALA A 57 -3.42 5.37 13.17
N SER A 58 -2.35 5.37 13.95
CA SER A 58 -1.02 5.77 13.51
C SER A 58 0.04 5.15 14.40
N GLY A 59 1.27 5.06 13.89
CA GLY A 59 2.38 4.47 14.62
C GLY A 59 3.60 4.23 13.75
N SER A 60 4.58 3.52 14.31
CA SER A 60 5.67 2.98 13.50
C SER A 60 5.12 1.83 12.67
N THR A 61 5.60 1.71 11.45
CA THR A 61 5.31 0.55 10.59
C THR A 61 5.84 -0.76 11.16
N ASN A 62 6.84 -0.71 12.04
CA ASN A 62 7.32 -1.86 12.80
C ASN A 62 6.26 -2.43 13.77
N GLU A 63 5.25 -1.63 14.10
CA GLU A 63 4.13 -1.99 14.98
C GLU A 63 2.88 -2.46 14.20
N LEU A 64 2.95 -2.49 12.86
CA LEU A 64 1.87 -3.01 12.00
C LEU A 64 1.72 -4.52 12.16
N SER A 65 0.93 -4.92 13.16
CA SER A 65 0.47 -6.30 13.34
C SER A 65 -0.60 -6.67 12.31
N GLN A 66 -0.81 -7.97 12.11
CA GLN A 66 -1.90 -8.47 11.25
C GLN A 66 -3.27 -7.98 11.74
N GLU A 67 -3.45 -7.80 13.05
CA GLU A 67 -4.70 -7.29 13.62
C GLU A 67 -4.97 -5.84 13.23
N VAL A 68 -3.94 -4.97 13.32
CA VAL A 68 -4.04 -3.55 12.92
C VAL A 68 -4.35 -3.45 11.43
N ILE A 69 -3.70 -4.28 10.63
CA ILE A 69 -3.94 -4.36 9.19
C ILE A 69 -5.38 -4.77 8.89
N GLN A 70 -5.86 -5.84 9.53
CA GLN A 70 -7.24 -6.31 9.32
C GLN A 70 -8.28 -5.26 9.75
N ARG A 71 -7.99 -4.51 10.81
CA ARG A 71 -8.92 -3.52 11.35
C ARG A 71 -9.06 -2.26 10.50
N PHE A 72 -8.01 -1.85 9.79
CA PHE A 72 -7.97 -0.55 9.10
C PHE A 72 -7.69 -0.62 7.59
N LEU A 73 -7.12 -1.73 7.12
CA LEU A 73 -6.63 -1.89 5.75
C LEU A 73 -7.20 -3.14 5.05
N ALA A 74 -8.08 -3.91 5.72
CA ALA A 74 -8.81 -5.00 5.08
C ALA A 74 -9.86 -4.46 4.10
N VAL A 75 -9.43 -4.22 2.86
CA VAL A 75 -10.30 -4.18 1.70
C VAL A 75 -9.97 -5.39 0.83
N GLU A 76 -10.15 -6.60 1.36
CA GLU A 76 -10.31 -7.80 0.54
C GLU A 76 -11.80 -8.16 0.48
N THR A 77 -12.59 -7.34 -0.20
CA THR A 77 -13.80 -7.85 -0.83
C THR A 77 -13.36 -8.60 -2.08
N LYS A 78 -13.12 -9.90 -1.93
CA LYS A 78 -13.23 -10.84 -3.05
C LYS A 78 -14.64 -10.68 -3.61
N ASN A 79 -14.82 -9.85 -4.64
CA ASN A 79 -16.07 -9.77 -5.38
C ASN A 79 -16.20 -11.06 -6.19
N ARG A 80 -16.60 -12.11 -5.48
CA ARG A 80 -17.14 -13.34 -6.03
C ARG A 80 -18.53 -12.96 -6.53
N PHE A 81 -18.70 -12.75 -7.83
CA PHE A 81 -19.94 -12.89 -8.62
C PHE A 81 -19.81 -12.07 -9.91
N GLN A 82 -19.28 -12.69 -10.97
CA GLN A 82 -19.74 -12.47 -12.35
C GLN A 82 -19.18 -13.59 -13.26
N TRP A 83 -19.76 -14.79 -13.14
CA TRP A 83 -19.97 -15.75 -14.23
C TRP A 83 -21.15 -16.65 -13.81
N LEU A 84 -22.31 -16.03 -13.65
CA LEU A 84 -23.59 -16.69 -13.95
C LEU A 84 -24.19 -15.90 -15.09
N LEU A 85 -23.79 -16.29 -16.29
CA LEU A 85 -24.53 -16.42 -17.55
C LEU A 85 -23.51 -16.74 -18.65
#